data_AF-A0A1I6N024-F1
#
_entry.id   AF-A0A1I6N024-F1
#
_cell.length_a   1.000
_cell.length_b   1.000
_cell.length_c   1.000
_cell.angle_alpha   90.00
_cell.angle_beta   90.00
_cell.angle_gamma   90.00
#
_symmetry.space_group_name_H-M   'P 1'
#
loop_
_entity.id
_entity.type
_entity.pdbx_description
1 polymer ?
#
loop_
_entity_poly.entity_id
_entity_poly.type
_entity_poly.pdbx_seq_one_letter_code
_entity_poly.pdbx_strand_id
1 'polypeptide(L)'
;MRSFRVLIICAMAAASVAAVAQTRKTLDFPRFKLVNGKLDVDKDGIEMPASGASLCLVEGAKTCFQMAPHQETDGKFTYQFARDPLSERIVLKGGGSLAFFSASDYSVEPLKFDRLALLRYEENGRLTNLLPYIAVSFQGERAMWTLPDISAMPVLVTADLYWDFDANETRWDDHRYFVEAYRGDISSDRYVFLFKYLTKRKYASGDHKPVRVLGPERNEVLRRLLRAAAQP
;
A
#
# COMPACT_ATOMS: atom_id res chain seq x y z
N MET A 1 12.51 -71.90 -29.44
CA MET A 1 11.73 -70.91 -28.67
C MET A 1 12.72 -69.95 -28.00
N ARG A 2 12.86 -68.72 -28.51
CA ARG A 2 13.69 -67.67 -27.90
C ARG A 2 12.85 -66.40 -27.86
N SER A 3 12.64 -65.90 -26.64
CA SER A 3 11.72 -64.81 -26.30
C SER A 3 12.19 -63.46 -26.82
N PHE A 4 11.26 -62.72 -27.43
CA PHE A 4 11.36 -61.29 -27.66
C PHE A 4 11.20 -60.53 -26.33
N ARG A 5 12.09 -59.55 -26.08
CA ARG A 5 11.81 -58.44 -25.17
C ARG A 5 12.15 -57.14 -25.91
N VAL A 6 11.11 -56.45 -26.36
CA VAL A 6 11.19 -55.07 -26.86
C VAL A 6 11.18 -54.15 -25.65
N LEU A 7 12.27 -53.42 -25.45
CA LEU A 7 12.38 -52.39 -24.41
C LEU A 7 11.83 -51.08 -25.01
N ILE A 8 10.64 -50.66 -24.58
CA ILE A 8 10.09 -49.35 -24.94
C ILE A 8 10.68 -48.33 -23.96
N ILE A 9 11.59 -47.49 -24.45
CA ILE A 9 12.12 -46.34 -23.70
C ILE A 9 11.18 -45.16 -23.99
N CYS A 10 10.28 -44.87 -23.05
CA CYS A 10 9.53 -43.62 -23.04
C CYS A 10 10.47 -42.49 -22.60
N ALA A 11 11.02 -41.75 -23.57
CA ALA A 11 11.68 -40.48 -23.30
C ALA A 11 10.62 -39.43 -22.90
N MET A 12 10.48 -39.18 -21.59
CA MET A 12 9.73 -38.03 -21.12
C MET A 12 10.55 -36.76 -21.39
N ALA A 13 10.18 -36.02 -22.44
CA ALA A 13 10.69 -34.67 -22.65
C ALA A 13 10.12 -33.76 -21.55
N ALA A 14 10.94 -33.49 -20.53
CA ALA A 14 10.65 -32.46 -19.54
C ALA A 14 10.81 -31.08 -20.22
N ALA A 15 9.74 -30.57 -20.80
CA ALA A 15 9.68 -29.18 -21.24
C ALA A 15 9.60 -28.29 -19.99
N SER A 16 10.75 -27.76 -19.55
CA SER A 16 10.83 -26.70 -18.56
C SER A 16 10.21 -25.43 -19.16
N VAL A 17 8.96 -25.14 -18.81
CA VAL A 17 8.32 -23.87 -19.11
C VAL A 17 8.89 -22.84 -18.13
N ALA A 18 10.05 -22.27 -18.47
CA ALA A 18 10.49 -21.03 -17.83
C ALA A 18 9.56 -19.92 -18.34
N ALA A 19 8.45 -19.71 -17.63
CA ALA A 19 7.60 -18.54 -17.84
C ALA A 19 8.44 -17.32 -17.44
N VAL A 20 9.07 -16.68 -18.43
CA VAL A 20 9.66 -15.37 -18.26
C VAL A 20 8.49 -14.42 -18.02
N ALA A 21 8.18 -14.15 -16.75
CA ALA A 21 7.25 -13.10 -16.38
C ALA A 21 7.78 -11.80 -16.97
N GLN A 22 7.13 -11.32 -18.04
CA GLN A 22 7.51 -10.09 -18.71
C GLN A 22 7.18 -8.95 -17.74
N THR A 23 8.18 -8.48 -17.00
CA THR A 23 8.06 -7.30 -16.14
C THR A 23 7.59 -6.14 -17.01
N ARG A 24 6.36 -5.64 -16.78
CA ARG A 24 5.89 -4.43 -17.46
C ARG A 24 6.90 -3.33 -17.24
N LYS A 25 7.35 -2.71 -18.33
CA LYS A 25 8.25 -1.56 -18.26
C LYS A 25 7.56 -0.46 -17.45
N THR A 26 8.19 -0.03 -16.36
CA THR A 26 7.68 1.11 -15.60
C THR A 26 8.11 2.40 -16.30
N LEU A 27 7.14 3.23 -16.64
CA LEU A 27 7.37 4.53 -17.25
C LEU A 27 7.73 5.57 -16.19
N ASP A 28 8.30 6.70 -16.62
CA ASP A 28 8.40 7.86 -15.76
C ASP A 28 7.02 8.44 -15.50
N PHE A 29 6.74 8.72 -14.23
CA PHE A 29 5.46 9.26 -13.80
C PHE A 29 5.37 10.73 -14.24
N PRO A 30 4.38 11.12 -15.07
CA PRO A 30 4.27 12.47 -15.60
C PRO A 30 4.07 13.53 -14.51
N ARG A 31 4.08 14.81 -14.90
CA ARG A 31 3.70 15.89 -13.98
C ARG A 31 2.24 15.77 -13.62
N PHE A 32 1.93 15.99 -12.34
CA PHE A 32 0.58 15.91 -11.81
C PHE A 32 0.30 17.07 -10.87
N LYS A 33 -0.98 17.25 -10.57
CA LYS A 33 -1.50 18.12 -9.51
C LYS A 33 -2.42 17.34 -8.59
N LEU A 34 -2.51 17.78 -7.35
CA LEU A 34 -3.41 17.24 -6.34
C LEU A 34 -4.66 18.10 -6.26
N VAL A 35 -5.81 17.47 -6.09
CA VAL A 35 -7.12 18.12 -6.05
C VAL A 35 -7.87 17.53 -4.87
N ASN A 36 -8.37 18.39 -3.98
CA ASN A 36 -9.29 17.96 -2.92
C ASN A 36 -10.56 17.36 -3.53
N GLY A 37 -11.20 16.47 -2.77
CA GLY A 37 -12.52 15.98 -3.07
C GLY A 37 -13.54 17.12 -3.07
N LYS A 38 -14.62 16.95 -3.84
CA LYS A 38 -15.73 17.90 -3.83
C LYS A 38 -16.56 17.70 -2.57
N LEU A 39 -17.00 18.80 -2.00
CA LEU A 39 -18.01 18.80 -0.96
C LEU A 39 -19.37 19.12 -1.60
N ASP A 40 -20.42 18.54 -1.05
CA ASP A 40 -21.80 18.85 -1.35
C ASP A 40 -22.54 19.12 -0.05
N VAL A 41 -23.57 19.95 -0.10
CA VAL A 41 -24.35 20.31 1.08
C VAL A 41 -25.59 19.44 1.10
N ASP A 42 -25.75 18.65 2.17
CA ASP A 42 -26.96 17.85 2.33
C ASP A 42 -28.18 18.72 2.65
N LYS A 43 -29.35 18.09 2.69
CA LYS A 43 -30.64 18.75 2.98
C LYS A 43 -30.68 19.48 4.33
N ASP A 44 -29.80 19.12 5.27
CA ASP A 44 -29.73 19.66 6.62
C ASP A 44 -28.65 20.77 6.73
N GLY A 45 -28.03 21.14 5.60
CA GLY A 45 -27.01 22.19 5.54
C GLY A 45 -25.61 21.70 5.90
N ILE A 46 -25.38 20.39 5.98
CA ILE A 46 -24.09 19.81 6.39
C ILE A 46 -23.25 19.51 5.14
N GLU A 47 -22.03 20.04 5.10
CA GLU A 47 -21.07 19.72 4.04
C GLU A 47 -20.56 18.28 4.18
N MET A 48 -20.87 17.47 3.17
CA MET A 48 -20.46 16.07 3.05
C MET A 48 -19.57 15.89 1.81
N PRO A 49 -18.53 15.05 1.89
CA PRO A 49 -17.69 14.74 0.74
C PRO A 49 -18.47 13.97 -0.34
N ALA A 50 -18.62 14.57 -1.52
CA ALA A 50 -19.25 14.00 -2.70
C ALA A 50 -18.27 13.22 -3.59
N SER A 51 -16.97 13.46 -3.45
CA SER A 51 -15.93 12.70 -4.14
C SER A 51 -14.66 12.58 -3.31
N GLY A 52 -13.85 11.56 -3.58
CA GLY A 52 -12.50 11.48 -3.02
C GLY A 52 -11.55 12.50 -3.65
N ALA A 53 -10.43 12.74 -2.97
CA ALA A 53 -9.34 13.54 -3.51
C ALA A 53 -8.70 12.84 -4.71
N SER A 54 -8.08 13.62 -5.59
CA SER A 54 -7.56 13.12 -6.86
C SER A 54 -6.13 13.55 -7.15
N LEU A 55 -5.40 12.68 -7.84
CA LEU A 55 -4.14 12.98 -8.50
C LEU A 55 -4.39 13.04 -10.01
N CYS A 56 -4.20 14.20 -10.61
CA CYS A 56 -4.51 14.46 -12.02
C CYS A 56 -3.26 14.81 -12.81
N LEU A 57 -3.07 14.17 -13.97
CA LEU A 57 -1.99 14.50 -14.89
C LEU A 57 -2.18 15.92 -15.45
N VAL A 58 -1.08 16.66 -15.54
CA VAL A 58 -1.06 18.04 -16.07
C VAL A 58 -0.85 18.04 -17.59
N GLU A 59 -0.17 17.02 -18.10
CA GLU A 59 0.23 16.89 -19.51
C GLU A 59 -0.42 15.64 -20.12
N GLY A 60 -0.77 15.71 -21.42
CA GLY A 60 -1.42 14.61 -22.15
C GLY A 60 -2.94 14.53 -21.96
N ALA A 61 -3.49 13.32 -22.03
CA ALA A 61 -4.87 13.07 -21.63
C ALA A 61 -5.01 13.45 -20.15
N LYS A 62 -5.99 14.29 -19.81
CA LYS A 62 -6.26 14.80 -18.45
C LYS A 62 -6.79 13.70 -17.53
N THR A 63 -6.07 12.60 -17.41
CA THR A 63 -6.41 11.44 -16.60
C THR A 63 -6.22 11.77 -15.14
N CYS A 64 -7.21 11.43 -14.32
CA CYS A 64 -7.14 11.53 -12.87
C CYS A 64 -7.31 10.15 -12.25
N PHE A 65 -6.56 9.87 -11.20
CA PHE A 65 -6.89 8.84 -10.23
C PHE A 65 -7.64 9.51 -9.08
N GLN A 66 -8.88 9.09 -8.85
CA GLN A 66 -9.67 9.53 -7.70
C GLN A 66 -9.59 8.47 -6.61
N MET A 67 -9.30 8.88 -5.38
CA MET A 67 -9.35 7.99 -4.24
C MET A 67 -10.77 7.45 -4.07
N ALA A 68 -10.92 6.13 -4.07
CA ALA A 68 -12.23 5.51 -3.89
C ALA A 68 -12.75 5.74 -2.46
N PRO A 69 -14.08 5.67 -2.26
CA PRO A 69 -14.63 5.47 -0.93
C PRO A 69 -14.26 4.09 -0.37
N HIS A 70 -14.42 3.90 0.93
CA HIS A 70 -14.39 2.59 1.56
C HIS A 70 -15.65 2.40 2.39
N GLN A 71 -16.38 1.34 2.12
CA GLN A 71 -17.54 0.95 2.92
C GLN A 71 -17.10 -0.14 3.90
N GLU A 72 -17.44 0.05 5.16
CA GLU A 72 -17.23 -0.96 6.20
C GLU A 72 -17.98 -2.26 5.89
N THR A 73 -17.51 -3.37 6.44
CA THR A 73 -18.06 -4.70 6.15
C THR A 73 -19.55 -4.81 6.56
N ASP A 74 -19.97 -4.06 7.57
CA ASP A 74 -21.37 -4.01 8.01
C ASP A 74 -22.27 -3.12 7.15
N GLY A 75 -21.69 -2.42 6.16
CA GLY A 75 -22.37 -1.53 5.23
C GLY A 75 -22.84 -0.20 5.83
N LYS A 76 -22.66 0.03 7.13
CA LYS A 76 -23.26 1.18 7.85
C LYS A 76 -22.47 2.46 7.70
N PHE A 77 -21.16 2.35 7.47
CA PHE A 77 -20.28 3.50 7.37
C PHE A 77 -19.52 3.49 6.05
N THR A 78 -19.43 4.65 5.41
CA THR A 78 -18.62 4.85 4.21
C THR A 78 -17.63 5.98 4.46
N TYR A 79 -16.34 5.65 4.49
CA TYR A 79 -15.27 6.63 4.55
C TYR A 79 -15.04 7.24 3.17
N GLN A 80 -15.06 8.56 3.13
CA GLN A 80 -14.76 9.36 1.95
C GLN A 80 -13.43 10.07 2.16
N PHE A 81 -12.42 9.70 1.37
CA PHE A 81 -11.05 10.22 1.47
C PHE A 81 -10.88 11.44 0.59
N ALA A 82 -11.45 12.56 1.03
CA ALA A 82 -11.63 13.78 0.26
C ALA A 82 -10.63 14.90 0.59
N ARG A 83 -9.85 14.79 1.67
CA ARG A 83 -9.02 15.90 2.18
C ARG A 83 -7.54 15.61 2.15
N ASP A 84 -6.78 16.69 2.32
CA ASP A 84 -5.33 16.72 2.54
C ASP A 84 -4.55 15.77 1.60
N PRO A 85 -4.76 15.83 0.27
CA PRO A 85 -4.06 14.94 -0.64
C PRO A 85 -2.56 15.23 -0.57
N LEU A 86 -1.78 14.17 -0.37
CA LEU A 86 -0.34 14.21 -0.39
C LEU A 86 0.18 13.25 -1.46
N SER A 87 1.31 13.58 -2.06
CA SER A 87 1.96 12.68 -3.00
C SER A 87 3.46 12.82 -2.98
N GLU A 88 4.12 11.70 -3.24
CA GLU A 88 5.56 11.56 -3.30
C GLU A 88 5.92 10.75 -4.55
N ARG A 89 6.84 11.25 -5.38
CA ARG A 89 7.35 10.50 -6.51
C ARG A 89 8.45 9.55 -6.05
N ILE A 90 8.32 8.27 -6.39
CA ILE A 90 9.29 7.23 -6.05
C ILE A 90 10.02 6.81 -7.32
N VAL A 91 11.29 7.16 -7.42
CA VAL A 91 12.15 6.76 -8.54
C VAL A 91 12.62 5.33 -8.34
N LEU A 92 12.45 4.49 -9.35
CA LEU A 92 12.87 3.09 -9.30
C LEU A 92 14.31 2.95 -9.79
N LYS A 93 15.08 2.04 -9.17
CA LYS A 93 16.47 1.76 -9.55
C LYS A 93 16.60 1.26 -11.00
N GLY A 94 15.58 0.57 -11.51
CA GLY A 94 15.51 0.07 -12.89
C GLY A 94 15.04 1.11 -13.92
N GLY A 95 14.88 2.38 -13.52
CA GLY A 95 14.27 3.42 -14.33
C GLY A 95 12.75 3.47 -14.18
N GLY A 96 12.16 4.59 -14.57
CA GLY A 96 10.75 4.87 -14.32
C GLY A 96 10.49 5.36 -12.91
N SER A 97 9.22 5.71 -12.66
CA SER A 97 8.79 6.15 -11.34
C SER A 97 7.33 5.81 -11.06
N LEU A 98 7.01 5.74 -9.76
CA LEU A 98 5.67 5.60 -9.22
C LEU A 98 5.27 6.89 -8.50
N ALA A 99 3.98 7.10 -8.28
CA ALA A 99 3.51 8.15 -7.39
C ALA A 99 2.82 7.50 -6.18
N PHE A 100 3.39 7.65 -5.00
CA PHE A 100 2.65 7.45 -3.77
C PHE A 100 1.61 8.56 -3.66
N PHE A 101 0.39 8.22 -3.28
CA PHE A 101 -0.71 9.15 -3.13
C PHE A 101 -1.49 8.77 -1.87
N SER A 102 -1.74 9.74 -1.01
CA SER A 102 -2.61 9.55 0.15
C SER A 102 -3.65 10.66 0.20
N ALA A 103 -4.77 10.36 0.84
CA ALA A 103 -5.82 11.32 1.13
C ALA A 103 -6.48 10.96 2.45
N SER A 104 -6.77 11.97 3.25
CA SER A 104 -7.44 11.82 4.52
C SER A 104 -8.94 11.74 4.35
N ASP A 105 -9.60 11.02 5.24
CA ASP A 105 -11.04 11.04 5.36
C ASP A 105 -11.56 12.38 5.95
N TYR A 106 -12.88 12.54 5.92
CA TYR A 106 -13.55 13.74 6.42
C TYR A 106 -13.73 13.77 7.94
N SER A 107 -13.37 12.67 8.62
CA SER A 107 -13.47 12.52 10.08
C SER A 107 -12.53 13.49 10.81
N VAL A 108 -12.85 13.77 12.08
CA VAL A 108 -11.98 14.54 12.98
C VAL A 108 -11.11 13.59 13.80
N GLU A 109 -9.95 14.05 14.24
CA GLU A 109 -9.11 13.28 15.17
C GLU A 109 -9.90 12.95 16.46
N PRO A 110 -9.79 11.73 17.01
CA PRO A 110 -8.82 10.69 16.68
C PRO A 110 -9.27 9.69 15.59
N LEU A 111 -10.42 9.91 14.96
CA LEU A 111 -11.02 8.98 14.00
C LEU A 111 -10.60 9.25 12.55
N LYS A 112 -9.55 10.07 12.35
CA LYS A 112 -9.05 10.43 11.04
C LYS A 112 -8.17 9.29 10.49
N PHE A 113 -8.40 8.93 9.23
CA PHE A 113 -7.63 7.92 8.52
C PHE A 113 -7.08 8.46 7.19
N ASP A 114 -5.86 8.08 6.88
CA ASP A 114 -5.25 8.30 5.57
C ASP A 114 -5.32 7.03 4.73
N ARG A 115 -6.03 7.10 3.62
CA ARG A 115 -6.01 6.03 2.62
C ARG A 115 -4.79 6.16 1.74
N LEU A 116 -4.14 5.03 1.47
CA LEU A 116 -2.92 4.97 0.68
C LEU A 116 -3.19 4.39 -0.71
N ALA A 117 -2.47 4.91 -1.70
CA ALA A 117 -2.38 4.39 -3.05
C ALA A 117 -0.93 4.50 -3.56
N LEU A 118 -0.54 3.55 -4.41
CA LEU A 118 0.72 3.62 -5.14
C LEU A 118 0.40 3.49 -6.62
N LEU A 119 0.54 4.59 -7.34
CA LEU A 119 0.10 4.70 -8.72
C LEU A 119 1.25 4.42 -9.67
N ARG A 120 0.97 3.61 -10.69
CA ARG A 120 1.79 3.47 -11.88
C ARG A 120 1.12 4.14 -13.07
N TYR A 121 1.93 4.86 -13.85
CA TYR A 121 1.52 5.38 -15.15
C TYR A 121 1.77 4.32 -16.24
N GLU A 122 0.72 3.98 -16.97
CA GLU A 122 0.74 2.96 -18.02
C GLU A 122 0.86 3.61 -19.41
N GLU A 123 1.35 2.87 -20.41
CA GLU A 123 1.55 3.35 -21.79
C GLU A 123 0.26 3.89 -22.45
N ASN A 124 -0.91 3.39 -22.05
CA ASN A 124 -2.21 3.86 -22.52
C ASN A 124 -2.70 5.15 -21.83
N GLY A 125 -1.87 5.79 -21.00
CA GLY A 125 -2.23 7.01 -20.29
C GLY A 125 -3.04 6.79 -19.00
N ARG A 126 -3.26 5.53 -18.59
CA ARG A 126 -4.01 5.19 -17.38
C ARG A 126 -3.14 5.24 -16.13
N LEU A 127 -3.77 5.60 -15.01
CA LEU A 127 -3.20 5.47 -13.67
C LEU A 127 -3.75 4.22 -12.98
N THR A 128 -2.86 3.30 -12.64
CA THR A 128 -3.22 2.03 -11.97
C THR A 128 -2.75 2.07 -10.52
N ASN A 129 -3.66 1.88 -9.55
CA ASN A 129 -3.25 1.63 -8.15
C ASN A 129 -2.71 0.21 -8.00
N LEU A 130 -1.53 0.09 -7.39
CA LEU A 130 -0.85 -1.16 -7.12
C LEU A 130 -1.12 -1.69 -5.70
N LEU A 131 -1.54 -0.83 -4.76
CA LEU A 131 -1.83 -1.24 -3.39
C LEU A 131 -3.20 -1.90 -3.27
N PRO A 132 -3.36 -2.86 -2.34
CA PRO A 132 -4.68 -3.22 -1.84
C PRO A 132 -5.31 -2.05 -1.07
N TYR A 133 -6.50 -2.25 -0.52
CA TYR A 133 -7.03 -1.28 0.44
C TYR A 133 -6.14 -1.24 1.68
N ILE A 134 -5.52 -0.08 1.92
CA ILE A 134 -4.70 0.21 3.09
C ILE A 134 -5.09 1.60 3.56
N ALA A 135 -5.47 1.71 4.82
CA ALA A 135 -5.67 2.95 5.54
C ALA A 135 -4.84 2.92 6.82
N VAL A 136 -4.35 4.08 7.23
CA VAL A 136 -3.54 4.26 8.44
C VAL A 136 -4.20 5.36 9.27
N SER A 137 -4.35 5.17 10.58
CA SER A 137 -4.91 6.20 11.46
C SER A 137 -4.03 7.45 11.50
N PHE A 138 -4.57 8.56 11.99
CA PHE A 138 -3.83 9.82 12.16
C PHE A 138 -2.59 9.69 13.05
N GLN A 139 -2.56 8.68 13.93
CA GLN A 139 -1.41 8.39 14.80
C GLN A 139 -0.51 7.31 14.21
N GLY A 140 -0.73 6.89 12.97
CA GLY A 140 0.11 5.92 12.32
C GLY A 140 1.31 6.54 11.61
N GLU A 141 2.24 5.68 11.23
CA GLU A 141 3.43 6.02 10.45
C GLU A 141 3.48 5.13 9.22
N ARG A 142 4.00 5.66 8.11
CA ARG A 142 4.24 4.88 6.89
C ARG A 142 5.62 5.19 6.33
N ALA A 143 6.21 4.22 5.65
CA ALA A 143 7.45 4.42 4.91
C ALA A 143 7.51 3.52 3.66
N MET A 144 8.15 4.03 2.61
CA MET A 144 8.50 3.26 1.41
C MET A 144 10.00 2.99 1.44
N TRP A 145 10.39 1.73 1.64
CA TRP A 145 11.79 1.35 1.77
C TRP A 145 12.32 0.72 0.50
N THR A 146 13.39 1.30 -0.05
CA THR A 146 14.13 0.69 -1.15
C THR A 146 15.07 -0.38 -0.61
N LEU A 147 14.68 -1.64 -0.79
CA LEU A 147 15.41 -2.82 -0.31
C LEU A 147 15.65 -3.79 -1.47
N PRO A 148 16.66 -3.54 -2.34
CA PRO A 148 16.84 -4.27 -3.60
C PRO A 148 17.11 -5.76 -3.41
N ASP A 149 17.68 -6.16 -2.26
CA ASP A 149 17.94 -7.56 -1.94
C ASP A 149 16.67 -8.32 -1.53
N ILE A 150 15.55 -7.62 -1.33
CA ILE A 150 14.27 -8.16 -0.86
C ILE A 150 13.18 -8.02 -1.93
N SER A 151 13.18 -6.90 -2.66
CA SER A 151 12.17 -6.61 -3.67
C SER A 151 12.70 -5.65 -4.72
N ALA A 152 12.35 -5.90 -5.99
CA ALA A 152 12.66 -5.00 -7.11
C ALA A 152 11.88 -3.68 -7.03
N MET A 153 10.71 -3.69 -6.40
CA MET A 153 9.93 -2.50 -6.06
C MET A 153 10.14 -2.12 -4.58
N PRO A 154 9.95 -0.85 -4.19
CA PRO A 154 9.98 -0.46 -2.78
C PRO A 154 9.02 -1.29 -1.92
N VAL A 155 9.37 -1.51 -0.67
CA VAL A 155 8.51 -2.19 0.31
C VAL A 155 7.73 -1.13 1.08
N LEU A 156 6.40 -1.24 1.09
CA LEU A 156 5.57 -0.41 1.96
C LEU A 156 5.60 -1.01 3.36
N VAL A 157 5.87 -0.18 4.36
CA VAL A 157 5.77 -0.53 5.77
C VAL A 157 4.87 0.50 6.45
N THR A 158 3.88 0.01 7.19
CA THR A 158 2.99 0.85 8.00
C THR A 158 3.13 0.46 9.47
N ALA A 159 2.92 1.42 10.36
CA ALA A 159 2.69 1.21 11.77
C ALA A 159 1.39 1.92 12.12
N ASP A 160 0.37 1.18 12.53
CA ASP A 160 -0.93 1.73 12.88
C ASP A 160 -1.29 1.45 14.32
N LEU A 161 -2.02 2.38 14.93
CA LEU A 161 -2.35 2.36 16.35
C LEU A 161 -3.09 1.07 16.72
N TYR A 162 -2.65 0.39 17.77
CA TYR A 162 -3.44 -0.63 18.45
C TYR A 162 -3.98 -0.05 19.75
N TRP A 163 -5.30 0.15 19.80
CA TRP A 163 -6.00 0.58 20.99
C TRP A 163 -6.36 -0.62 21.87
N ASP A 164 -5.72 -0.74 23.03
CA ASP A 164 -6.04 -1.78 24.01
C ASP A 164 -7.22 -1.33 24.87
N PHE A 165 -8.44 -1.71 24.45
CA PHE A 165 -9.68 -1.36 25.14
C PHE A 165 -9.75 -1.92 26.56
N ASP A 166 -9.09 -3.06 26.83
CA ASP A 166 -9.12 -3.72 28.14
C ASP A 166 -8.13 -3.07 29.13
N ALA A 167 -7.12 -2.37 28.62
CA ALA A 167 -6.10 -1.71 29.42
C ALA A 167 -6.48 -0.28 29.86
N ASN A 168 -7.70 0.19 29.58
CA ASN A 168 -8.15 1.57 29.83
C ASN A 168 -7.17 2.63 29.26
N GLU A 169 -6.57 2.35 28.09
CA GLU A 169 -5.71 3.32 27.43
C GLU A 169 -6.50 4.57 27.04
N THR A 170 -5.88 5.73 27.23
CA THR A 170 -6.35 7.04 26.76
C THR A 170 -5.61 7.41 25.49
N ARG A 171 -6.14 8.36 24.71
CA ARG A 171 -5.51 8.78 23.44
C ARG A 171 -4.14 9.42 23.59
N TRP A 172 -3.80 9.80 24.82
CA TRP A 172 -2.56 10.50 25.18
C TRP A 172 -1.48 9.52 25.65
N ASP A 173 -1.84 8.27 25.91
CA ASP A 173 -0.90 7.27 26.40
C ASP A 173 0.06 6.83 25.31
N ASP A 174 1.18 6.25 25.74
CA ASP A 174 1.98 5.48 24.79
C ASP A 174 1.18 4.22 24.41
N HIS A 175 1.12 3.94 23.11
CA HIS A 175 0.36 2.83 22.56
C HIS A 175 1.25 1.79 21.87
N ARG A 176 0.75 0.56 21.77
CA ARG A 176 1.36 -0.42 20.86
C ARG A 176 0.87 -0.16 19.44
N TYR A 177 1.61 -0.69 18.48
CA TYR A 177 1.33 -0.49 17.06
C TYR A 177 1.32 -1.81 16.32
N PHE A 178 0.36 -1.98 15.41
CA PHE A 178 0.45 -3.00 14.39
C PHE A 178 1.39 -2.54 13.29
N VAL A 179 2.49 -3.27 13.12
CA VAL A 179 3.41 -3.07 12.02
C VAL A 179 3.10 -4.07 10.92
N GLU A 180 2.81 -3.56 9.72
CA GLU A 180 2.49 -4.35 8.53
C GLU A 180 3.46 -4.03 7.41
N ALA A 181 3.75 -5.03 6.57
CA ALA A 181 4.62 -4.86 5.42
C ALA A 181 4.01 -5.46 4.16
N TYR A 182 4.21 -4.78 3.04
CA TYR A 182 3.73 -5.17 1.72
C TYR A 182 4.86 -5.07 0.69
N ARG A 183 4.99 -6.07 -0.18
CA ARG A 183 5.91 -6.02 -1.33
C ARG A 183 5.15 -6.03 -2.63
N GLY A 184 5.72 -5.42 -3.65
CA GLY A 184 5.27 -5.63 -5.01
C GLY A 184 5.55 -7.06 -5.47
N ASP A 185 4.51 -7.74 -5.97
CA ASP A 185 4.58 -9.05 -6.62
C ASP A 185 4.48 -8.86 -8.13
N ILE A 186 5.49 -9.36 -8.84
CA ILE A 186 5.60 -9.25 -10.29
C ILE A 186 4.53 -10.10 -10.98
N SER A 187 4.12 -11.22 -10.37
CA SER A 187 3.18 -12.16 -11.00
C SER A 187 1.75 -11.61 -11.03
N SER A 188 1.29 -11.03 -9.92
CA SER A 188 -0.03 -10.39 -9.82
C SER A 188 -0.06 -8.94 -10.26
N ASP A 189 1.10 -8.29 -10.47
CA ASP A 189 1.22 -6.87 -10.82
C ASP A 189 0.58 -5.96 -9.74
N ARG A 190 0.71 -6.38 -8.48
CA ARG A 190 0.10 -5.77 -7.28
C ARG A 190 1.03 -5.86 -6.08
N TYR A 191 0.75 -5.08 -5.05
CA TYR A 191 1.36 -5.27 -3.74
C TYR A 191 0.60 -6.35 -2.97
N VAL A 192 1.36 -7.23 -2.33
CA VAL A 192 0.85 -8.32 -1.50
C VAL A 192 1.33 -8.14 -0.07
N PHE A 193 0.47 -8.51 0.88
CA PHE A 193 0.78 -8.53 2.29
C PHE A 193 1.87 -9.58 2.58
N LEU A 194 2.81 -9.24 3.49
CA LEU A 194 3.87 -10.14 3.92
C LEU A 194 3.68 -10.62 5.36
N PHE A 195 3.53 -9.68 6.29
CA PHE A 195 3.37 -9.99 7.70
C PHE A 195 2.74 -8.82 8.45
N LYS A 196 2.22 -9.15 9.64
CA LYS A 196 1.74 -8.24 10.66
C LYS A 196 2.34 -8.65 12.00
N TYR A 197 2.70 -7.69 12.83
CA TYR A 197 2.99 -7.96 14.24
C TYR A 197 2.62 -6.77 15.12
N LEU A 198 2.30 -7.06 16.38
CA LEU A 198 2.11 -6.03 17.40
C LEU A 198 3.47 -5.71 18.04
N THR A 199 3.81 -4.43 18.17
CA THR A 199 5.05 -4.01 18.84
C THR A 199 5.07 -4.50 20.28
N LYS A 200 6.25 -4.91 20.77
CA LYS A 200 6.40 -5.34 22.17
C LYS A 200 6.29 -4.17 23.15
N ARG A 201 6.86 -3.03 22.75
CA ARG A 201 6.86 -1.79 23.52
C ARG A 201 5.83 -0.81 22.97
N LYS A 202 5.48 0.15 23.82
CA LYS A 202 4.62 1.27 23.48
C LYS A 202 5.44 2.42 22.90
N TYR A 203 4.77 3.29 22.14
CA TYR A 203 5.31 4.47 21.48
C TYR A 203 4.37 5.65 21.67
N ALA A 204 4.92 6.87 21.62
CA ALA A 204 4.14 8.09 21.76
C ALA A 204 3.03 8.20 20.70
N SER A 205 1.87 8.67 21.14
CA SER A 205 0.64 8.77 20.36
C SER A 205 0.65 9.85 19.27
N GLY A 206 1.64 10.74 19.22
CA GLY A 206 1.64 11.86 18.26
C GLY A 206 1.26 13.21 18.85
N ASP A 207 0.55 13.23 19.99
CA ASP A 207 -0.06 14.46 20.52
C ASP A 207 0.98 15.45 21.08
N HIS A 208 2.07 14.95 21.67
CA HIS A 208 3.14 15.79 22.23
C HIS A 208 4.44 15.74 21.42
N LYS A 209 4.61 14.71 20.59
CA LYS A 209 5.79 14.45 19.75
C LYS A 209 5.34 13.67 18.53
N PRO A 210 5.96 13.84 17.33
CA PRO A 210 5.63 13.05 16.17
C PRO A 210 5.73 11.55 16.44
N VAL A 211 4.79 10.78 15.92
CA VAL A 211 4.83 9.31 15.98
C VAL A 211 6.09 8.82 15.26
N ARG A 212 6.87 7.98 15.95
CA ARG A 212 8.13 7.40 15.44
C ARG A 212 8.27 5.95 15.89
N VAL A 213 7.62 5.06 15.18
CA VAL A 213 7.59 3.61 15.40
C VAL A 213 8.56 2.90 14.45
N LEU A 214 8.53 3.22 13.15
CA LEU A 214 9.24 2.48 12.10
C LEU A 214 10.75 2.64 12.16
N GLY A 215 11.24 3.80 12.60
CA GLY A 215 12.67 4.02 12.81
C GLY A 215 13.26 3.04 13.83
N PRO A 216 12.74 3.02 15.08
CA PRO A 216 13.22 2.08 16.08
C PRO A 216 12.88 0.61 15.84
N GLU A 217 11.75 0.29 15.19
CA GLU A 217 11.38 -1.09 14.83
C GLU A 217 12.15 -1.62 13.61
N ARG A 218 12.96 -0.79 12.94
CA ARG A 218 13.59 -1.11 11.64
C ARG A 218 14.27 -2.47 11.59
N ASN A 219 15.08 -2.81 12.59
CA ASN A 219 15.81 -4.08 12.61
C ASN A 219 14.87 -5.30 12.70
N GLU A 220 13.77 -5.19 13.45
CA GLU A 220 12.76 -6.23 13.56
C GLU A 220 11.99 -6.42 12.24
N VAL A 221 11.61 -5.31 11.59
CA VAL A 221 10.96 -5.33 10.28
C VAL A 221 11.88 -5.97 9.23
N LEU A 222 13.15 -5.56 9.15
CA LEU A 222 14.13 -6.13 8.22
C LEU A 222 14.33 -7.63 8.45
N ARG A 223 14.44 -8.06 9.71
CA ARG A 223 14.56 -9.48 10.07
C ARG A 223 13.36 -10.30 9.59
N ARG A 224 12.14 -9.75 9.70
CA ARG A 224 10.91 -10.41 9.22
C ARG A 224 10.81 -10.42 7.70
N LEU A 225 11.19 -9.32 7.03
CA LEU A 225 11.23 -9.25 5.58
C LEU A 225 12.18 -10.30 4.98
N LEU A 226 13.37 -10.47 5.55
CA LEU A 226 14.33 -11.50 5.12
C LEU A 226 13.76 -12.92 5.28
N ARG A 227 13.01 -13.18 6.35
CA ARG A 227 12.33 -14.47 6.54
C ARG A 227 11.20 -14.68 5.52
N ALA A 228 10.40 -13.66 5.25
CA ALA A 228 9.32 -13.73 4.27
C ALA A 228 9.84 -13.84 2.82
N ALA A 229 11.02 -13.28 2.52
CA ALA A 229 11.67 -13.43 1.22
C ALA A 229 12.26 -14.83 1.00
N ALA A 230 12.62 -15.54 2.08
CA ALA A 230 13.16 -16.90 2.03
C ALA A 230 12.07 -17.99 1.94
N GLN A 231 10.79 -17.64 2.11
CA GLN A 231 9.67 -18.56 1.95
C GLN A 231 9.20 -18.53 0.49
N PRO A 232 9.22 -19.67 -0.22
CA PRO A 232 8.82 -19.76 -1.63
C PRO A 232 7.34 -19.46 -1.86
#